data_AF-A0A4V3JXV7-F1
#
_entry.id   AF-A0A4V3JXV7-F1
#
_cell.length_a   1.000
_cell.length_b   1.000
_cell.length_c   1.000
_cell.angle_alpha   90.00
_cell.angle_beta   90.00
_cell.angle_gamma   90.00
#
_symmetry.space_group_name_H-M   'P 1'
#
loop_
_entity.id
_entity.type
_entity.pdbx_description
1 polymer ?
#
loop_
_entity_poly.entity_id
_entity_poly.type
_entity_poly.pdbx_seq_one_letter_code
_entity_poly.pdbx_strand_id
1 'polypeptide(L)'
;MLQIFSKDFHKRFIRDLFKPDFTVIYGSEQSSVDILRKGASFFGYVSITYVIFYFLAFLVGYPYYSRMNEAMLADFQMKGHSNFTYIMNSYPFNVVYIFSALILFVFFVSALGYFFAKFFEEDKREFRAHLGICLHATSLLIFILFFVFIANTIFPFRQPVGIVLFSSLIALWIIFFGLGLYLSSKIFVGASYSYFSQNKRRAALTWLFPLLLFIYMVLGIITS
;
A
#
# COMPACT_ATOMS: atom_id res chain seq x y z
N MET A 1 10.13 25.72 2.47
CA MET A 1 9.55 24.61 1.67
C MET A 1 10.71 23.84 1.01
N LEU A 2 11.41 22.98 1.77
CA LEU A 2 12.45 22.01 1.32
C LEU A 2 13.01 21.18 2.50
N GLN A 3 12.22 20.95 3.56
CA GLN A 3 12.64 20.12 4.71
C GLN A 3 12.38 18.61 4.50
N ILE A 4 11.77 18.23 3.37
CA ILE A 4 11.30 16.87 3.07
C ILE A 4 12.44 15.98 2.49
N PHE A 5 13.58 16.58 2.14
CA PHE A 5 14.71 15.89 1.51
C PHE A 5 15.97 15.82 2.40
N SER A 6 15.88 16.23 3.67
CA SER A 6 17.05 16.09 4.56
C SER A 6 17.22 14.62 4.98
N LYS A 7 18.48 14.18 5.14
CA LYS A 7 18.78 12.83 5.65
C LYS A 7 18.11 12.57 7.00
N ASP A 8 18.03 13.60 7.85
CA ASP A 8 17.36 13.53 9.15
C ASP A 8 15.85 13.36 9.02
N PHE A 9 15.22 13.99 8.01
CA PHE A 9 13.81 13.79 7.72
C PHE A 9 13.54 12.33 7.33
N HIS A 10 14.31 11.77 6.40
CA HIS A 10 14.14 10.37 5.98
C HIS A 10 14.38 9.39 7.14
N LYS A 11 15.41 9.63 7.95
CA LYS A 11 15.73 8.77 9.10
C LYS A 11 14.61 8.80 10.15
N ARG A 12 14.10 9.99 10.48
CA ARG A 12 12.95 10.14 11.39
C ARG A 12 11.70 9.50 10.80
N PHE A 13 11.40 9.75 9.53
CA PHE A 13 10.26 9.19 8.84
C PHE A 13 10.25 7.66 8.87
N ILE A 14 11.35 7.02 8.49
CA ILE A 14 11.46 5.55 8.49
C ILE A 14 11.34 5.00 9.91
N ARG A 15 11.99 5.63 10.88
CA ARG A 15 11.88 5.25 12.29
C ARG A 15 10.44 5.32 12.77
N ASP A 16 9.76 6.44 12.49
CA ASP A 16 8.40 6.70 12.95
C ASP A 16 7.37 5.83 12.19
N LEU A 17 7.70 5.36 10.99
CA LEU A 17 6.89 4.40 10.23
C LEU A 17 6.96 2.97 10.83
N PHE A 18 8.14 2.48 11.22
CA PHE A 18 8.30 1.11 11.74
C PHE A 18 8.15 0.98 13.26
N LYS A 19 8.50 2.04 14.00
CA LYS A 19 8.40 2.10 15.47
C LYS A 19 7.79 3.45 15.88
N PRO A 20 6.54 3.73 15.50
CA PRO A 20 5.84 4.92 15.94
C PRO A 20 5.74 4.96 17.46
N ASP A 21 6.08 6.10 18.05
CA ASP A 21 5.67 6.43 19.42
C ASP A 21 4.20 6.88 19.37
N PHE A 22 3.27 5.96 19.63
CA PHE A 22 1.84 6.18 19.39
C PHE A 22 1.24 7.30 20.25
N THR A 23 1.74 7.51 21.47
CA THR A 23 1.25 8.57 22.35
C THR A 23 1.68 9.95 21.83
N VAL A 24 2.87 10.04 21.24
CA VAL A 24 3.39 11.27 20.61
C VAL A 24 2.72 11.50 19.25
N ILE A 25 2.50 10.45 18.46
CA ILE A 25 2.01 10.57 17.08
C ILE A 25 0.49 10.70 17.02
N TYR A 26 -0.24 10.08 17.94
CA TYR A 26 -1.71 9.99 17.98
C TYR A 26 -2.27 10.13 19.40
N GLY A 27 -1.75 11.08 20.17
CA GLY A 27 -2.31 11.43 21.48
C GLY A 27 -3.75 11.94 21.33
N SER A 28 -4.59 11.65 22.33
CA SER A 28 -6.01 12.06 22.36
C SER A 28 -6.22 13.58 22.28
N GLU A 29 -5.21 14.38 22.64
CA GLU A 29 -5.23 15.83 22.55
C GLU A 29 -5.03 16.38 21.13
N GLN A 30 -4.66 15.54 20.16
CA GLN A 30 -4.44 15.99 18.78
C GLN A 30 -5.75 16.17 18.01
N SER A 31 -5.81 17.20 17.17
CA SER A 31 -6.95 17.40 16.29
C SER A 31 -7.05 16.29 15.23
N SER A 32 -8.26 15.92 14.84
CA SER A 32 -8.47 14.90 13.80
C SER A 32 -7.93 15.31 12.42
N VAL A 33 -7.84 16.62 12.17
CA VAL A 33 -7.23 17.20 10.97
C VAL A 33 -5.72 16.98 10.97
N ASP A 34 -5.04 17.11 12.10
CA ASP A 34 -3.60 16.86 12.20
C ASP A 34 -3.27 15.39 12.00
N ILE A 35 -4.10 14.50 12.54
CA ILE A 35 -3.97 13.05 12.33
C ILE A 35 -4.13 12.69 10.85
N LEU A 36 -5.16 13.23 10.20
CA LEU A 36 -5.37 13.05 8.76
C LEU A 36 -4.17 13.58 7.96
N ARG A 37 -3.70 14.79 8.27
CA ARG A 37 -2.57 15.41 7.58
C ARG A 37 -1.29 14.59 7.72
N LYS A 38 -1.00 14.09 8.93
CA LYS A 38 0.15 13.20 9.17
C LYS A 38 0.00 11.92 8.35
N GLY A 39 -1.13 11.23 8.46
CA GLY A 39 -1.41 10.01 7.69
C GLY A 39 -1.27 10.20 6.18
N ALA A 40 -1.85 11.26 5.64
CA ALA A 40 -1.75 11.64 4.23
C ALA A 40 -0.31 11.99 3.83
N SER A 41 0.48 12.62 4.72
CA SER A 41 1.89 12.91 4.48
C SER A 41 2.72 11.63 4.42
N PHE A 42 2.49 10.67 5.32
CA PHE A 42 3.13 9.34 5.27
C PHE A 42 2.78 8.62 3.97
N PHE A 43 1.50 8.56 3.64
CA PHE A 43 1.01 7.87 2.45
C PHE A 43 1.54 8.51 1.17
N GLY A 44 1.46 9.82 1.06
CA GLY A 44 1.97 10.58 -0.09
C GLY A 44 3.47 10.44 -0.26
N TYR A 45 4.25 10.52 0.83
CA TYR A 45 5.69 10.34 0.78
C TYR A 45 6.08 8.93 0.28
N VAL A 46 5.49 7.86 0.83
CA VAL A 46 5.79 6.49 0.39
C VAL A 46 5.33 6.28 -1.05
N SER A 47 4.16 6.78 -1.42
CA SER A 47 3.60 6.65 -2.78
C SER A 47 4.47 7.35 -3.81
N ILE A 48 4.83 8.61 -3.58
CA ILE A 48 5.69 9.39 -4.49
C ILE A 48 7.06 8.73 -4.60
N THR A 49 7.63 8.28 -3.49
CA THR A 49 8.92 7.56 -3.49
C THR A 49 8.82 6.30 -4.36
N TYR A 50 7.77 5.49 -4.17
CA TYR A 50 7.53 4.30 -4.99
C TYR A 50 7.42 4.66 -6.49
N VAL A 51 6.63 5.68 -6.86
CA VAL A 51 6.49 6.13 -8.25
C VAL A 51 7.84 6.54 -8.83
N ILE A 52 8.60 7.39 -8.15
CA ILE A 52 9.90 7.85 -8.63
C ILE A 52 10.83 6.66 -8.89
N PHE A 53 10.95 5.75 -7.93
CA PHE A 53 11.77 4.57 -8.09
C PHE A 53 11.27 3.63 -9.19
N TYR A 54 9.95 3.50 -9.36
CA TYR A 54 9.35 2.75 -10.46
C TYR A 54 9.76 3.31 -11.82
N PHE A 55 9.69 4.63 -11.99
CA PHE A 55 10.14 5.30 -13.20
C PHE A 55 11.65 5.15 -13.42
N LEU A 56 12.47 5.29 -12.37
CA LEU A 56 13.92 5.08 -12.48
C LEU A 56 14.26 3.64 -12.88
N ALA A 57 13.60 2.65 -12.29
CA ALA A 57 13.71 1.24 -12.65
C ALA A 57 13.35 1.00 -14.12
N PHE A 58 12.25 1.59 -14.58
CA PHE A 58 11.84 1.53 -15.98
C PHE A 58 12.90 2.14 -16.91
N LEU A 59 13.48 3.30 -16.57
CA LEU A 59 14.51 3.95 -17.38
C LEU A 59 15.79 3.10 -17.48
N VAL A 60 16.24 2.52 -16.37
CA VAL A 60 17.41 1.61 -16.36
C VAL A 60 17.13 0.36 -17.19
N GLY A 61 15.92 -0.19 -17.09
CA GLY A 61 15.47 -1.37 -17.83
C GLY A 61 14.78 -1.06 -19.17
N TYR A 62 14.93 0.14 -19.74
CA TYR A 62 14.08 0.58 -20.85
C TYR A 62 14.03 -0.41 -22.04
N PRO A 63 15.16 -0.97 -22.53
CA PRO A 63 15.12 -1.93 -23.64
C PRO A 63 14.39 -3.25 -23.30
N TYR A 64 14.26 -3.57 -22.02
CA TYR A 64 13.47 -4.71 -21.54
C TYR A 64 11.98 -4.39 -21.57
N TYR A 65 11.59 -3.30 -20.91
CA TYR A 65 10.19 -2.92 -20.78
C TYR A 65 9.56 -2.48 -22.11
N SER A 66 10.32 -1.84 -23.01
CA SER A 66 9.85 -1.49 -24.36
C SER A 66 9.43 -2.74 -25.14
N ARG A 67 10.26 -3.79 -25.12
CA ARG A 67 9.94 -5.07 -25.78
C ARG A 67 8.73 -5.76 -25.17
N MET A 68 8.55 -5.66 -23.85
CA MET A 68 7.32 -6.16 -23.21
C MET A 68 6.09 -5.38 -23.66
N ASN A 69 6.18 -4.04 -23.77
CA ASN A 69 5.08 -3.20 -24.23
C ASN A 69 4.70 -3.49 -25.69
N GLU A 70 5.67 -3.78 -26.57
CA GLU A 70 5.42 -4.17 -27.95
C GLU A 70 4.71 -5.53 -28.03
N ALA A 71 5.18 -6.52 -27.26
CA ALA A 71 4.53 -7.83 -27.18
C ALA A 71 3.10 -7.72 -26.63
N MET A 72 2.88 -6.87 -25.62
CA MET A 72 1.57 -6.60 -25.03
C MET A 72 0.64 -5.90 -26.03
N LEU A 73 1.15 -4.95 -26.82
CA LEU A 73 0.36 -4.27 -27.85
C LEU A 73 -0.18 -5.27 -28.88
N ALA A 74 0.67 -6.18 -29.35
CA ALA A 74 0.27 -7.22 -30.29
C ALA A 74 -0.82 -8.13 -29.69
N ASP A 75 -0.68 -8.57 -28.44
CA ASP A 75 -1.67 -9.39 -27.75
C ASP A 75 -3.02 -8.66 -27.56
N PHE A 76 -2.98 -7.38 -27.18
CA PHE A 76 -4.19 -6.58 -26.98
C PHE A 76 -4.95 -6.34 -28.29
N GLN A 77 -4.23 -6.10 -29.38
CA GLN A 77 -4.83 -5.95 -30.72
C GLN A 77 -5.49 -7.27 -31.18
N MET A 78 -4.84 -8.41 -30.97
CA MET A 78 -5.42 -9.72 -31.30
C MET A 78 -6.69 -10.03 -30.51
N LYS A 79 -6.76 -9.61 -29.25
CA LYS A 79 -7.93 -9.82 -28.37
C LYS A 79 -9.02 -8.76 -28.52
N GLY A 80 -8.84 -7.77 -29.41
CA GLY A 80 -9.80 -6.68 -29.62
C GLY A 80 -9.95 -5.75 -28.40
N HIS A 81 -8.95 -5.69 -27.53
CA HIS A 81 -8.96 -4.79 -26.38
C HIS A 81 -8.75 -3.33 -26.80
N SER A 82 -9.32 -2.40 -26.04
CA SER A 82 -9.20 -0.97 -26.35
C SER A 82 -7.77 -0.46 -26.14
N ASN A 83 -7.37 0.56 -26.92
CA ASN A 83 -6.10 1.25 -26.74
C ASN A 83 -5.95 1.89 -25.34
N PHE A 84 -7.07 2.27 -24.72
CA PHE A 84 -7.06 2.76 -23.34
C PHE A 84 -6.62 1.67 -22.35
N THR A 85 -7.15 0.45 -22.50
CA THR A 85 -6.76 -0.70 -21.69
C THR A 85 -5.27 -1.01 -21.87
N TYR A 86 -4.75 -0.90 -23.10
CA TYR A 86 -3.32 -1.06 -23.36
C TYR A 86 -2.47 -0.04 -22.59
N ILE A 87 -2.79 1.25 -22.70
CA ILE A 87 -2.03 2.31 -22.01
C ILE A 87 -1.99 2.06 -20.50
N MET A 88 -3.13 1.70 -19.91
CA MET A 88 -3.24 1.42 -18.47
C MET A 88 -2.44 0.19 -18.01
N ASN A 89 -2.04 -0.71 -18.91
CA ASN A 89 -1.24 -1.90 -18.59
C ASN A 89 0.22 -1.79 -19.05
N SER A 90 0.51 -0.85 -19.96
CA SER A 90 1.86 -0.61 -20.48
C SER A 90 2.77 0.04 -19.45
N TYR A 91 4.05 -0.31 -19.47
CA TYR A 91 5.07 0.34 -18.64
C TYR A 91 5.45 1.71 -19.23
N PRO A 92 5.65 2.76 -18.43
CA PRO A 92 5.53 2.80 -16.98
C PRO A 92 4.13 3.21 -16.49
N PHE A 93 3.17 3.42 -17.37
CA PHE A 93 1.85 4.00 -17.07
C PHE A 93 0.96 3.11 -16.20
N ASN A 94 1.18 1.80 -16.21
CA ASN A 94 0.57 0.83 -15.31
C ASN A 94 0.75 1.17 -13.82
N VAL A 95 1.78 1.93 -13.45
CA VAL A 95 1.93 2.44 -12.09
C VAL A 95 0.73 3.29 -11.67
N VAL A 96 0.18 4.10 -12.58
CA VAL A 96 -0.99 4.96 -12.32
C VAL A 96 -2.21 4.10 -12.02
N TYR A 97 -2.44 3.05 -12.81
CA TYR A 97 -3.52 2.10 -12.58
C TYR A 97 -3.41 1.42 -11.21
N ILE A 98 -2.21 0.95 -10.84
CA ILE A 98 -1.93 0.34 -9.53
C ILE A 98 -2.22 1.32 -8.40
N PHE A 99 -1.81 2.59 -8.53
CA PHE A 99 -2.10 3.62 -7.52
C PHE A 99 -3.59 3.96 -7.43
N SER A 100 -4.31 4.00 -8.55
CA SER A 100 -5.77 4.18 -8.52
C SER A 100 -6.46 3.03 -7.78
N ALA A 101 -6.06 1.78 -8.05
CA ALA A 101 -6.57 0.61 -7.32
C ALA A 101 -6.23 0.66 -5.82
N LEU A 102 -5.03 1.11 -5.48
CA LEU A 102 -4.59 1.30 -4.10
C LEU A 102 -5.38 2.40 -3.37
N ILE A 103 -5.72 3.49 -4.05
CA ILE A 103 -6.57 4.55 -3.50
C ILE A 103 -7.97 3.98 -3.20
N LEU A 104 -8.55 3.24 -4.15
CA LEU A 104 -9.83 2.55 -3.95
C LEU A 104 -9.77 1.57 -2.77
N PHE A 105 -8.67 0.80 -2.66
CA PHE A 105 -8.43 -0.08 -1.51
C PHE A 105 -8.43 0.68 -0.19
N VAL A 106 -7.71 1.79 -0.09
CA VAL A 106 -7.68 2.61 1.14
C VAL A 106 -9.06 3.16 1.46
N PHE A 107 -9.78 3.68 0.47
CA PHE A 107 -11.14 4.18 0.67
C PHE A 107 -12.08 3.06 1.12
N PHE A 108 -12.00 1.88 0.51
CA PHE A 108 -12.80 0.73 0.90
C PHE A 108 -12.53 0.31 2.36
N VAL A 109 -11.26 0.08 2.71
CA VAL A 109 -10.86 -0.35 4.05
C VAL A 109 -11.19 0.71 5.10
N SER A 110 -10.98 1.99 4.80
CA SER A 110 -11.30 3.09 5.73
C SER A 110 -12.80 3.33 5.89
N ALA A 111 -13.60 3.28 4.83
CA ALA A 111 -15.04 3.43 4.93
C ALA A 111 -15.65 2.25 5.69
N LEU A 112 -15.35 1.02 5.25
CA LEU A 112 -15.90 -0.18 5.87
C LEU A 112 -15.40 -0.36 7.31
N GLY A 113 -14.11 -0.11 7.55
CA GLY A 113 -13.52 -0.10 8.89
C GLY A 113 -14.17 0.94 9.79
N TYR A 114 -14.48 2.13 9.28
CA TYR A 114 -15.21 3.14 10.03
C TYR A 114 -16.62 2.67 10.41
N PHE A 115 -17.36 2.06 9.49
CA PHE A 115 -18.69 1.51 9.77
C PHE A 115 -18.62 0.38 10.81
N PHE A 116 -17.67 -0.55 10.68
CA PHE A 116 -17.47 -1.60 11.67
C PHE A 116 -17.11 -1.05 13.05
N ALA A 117 -16.24 -0.05 13.10
CA ALA A 117 -15.91 0.61 14.35
C ALA A 117 -17.15 1.18 15.02
N LYS A 118 -17.93 1.97 14.27
CA LYS A 118 -19.14 2.62 14.77
C LYS A 118 -20.19 1.60 15.21
N PHE A 119 -20.25 0.45 14.54
CA PHE A 119 -21.13 -0.66 14.93
C PHE A 119 -20.68 -1.37 16.21
N PHE A 120 -19.37 -1.56 16.40
CA PHE A 120 -18.83 -2.32 17.53
C PHE A 120 -18.70 -1.54 18.85
N GLU A 121 -18.58 -0.21 18.80
CA GLU A 121 -18.73 0.76 19.90
C GLU A 121 -18.14 2.13 19.48
N GLU A 122 -18.68 3.23 20.05
CA GLU A 122 -18.18 4.62 20.06
C GLU A 122 -18.77 5.62 19.02
N ASP A 123 -19.80 6.35 19.45
CA ASP A 123 -20.31 7.58 18.80
C ASP A 123 -19.25 8.69 18.61
N LYS A 124 -18.09 8.57 19.27
CA LYS A 124 -17.01 9.57 19.26
C LYS A 124 -16.02 9.42 18.10
N ARG A 125 -16.18 8.43 17.22
CA ARG A 125 -15.20 8.19 16.16
C ARG A 125 -15.37 9.20 15.02
N GLU A 126 -14.39 10.10 14.88
CA GLU A 126 -14.31 11.00 13.73
C GLU A 126 -13.68 10.30 12.52
N PHE A 127 -14.37 10.35 11.37
CA PHE A 127 -13.89 9.72 10.14
C PHE A 127 -12.53 10.25 9.68
N ARG A 128 -12.25 11.54 9.90
CA ARG A 128 -10.97 12.18 9.50
C ARG A 128 -9.77 11.54 10.20
N ALA A 129 -9.84 11.38 11.52
CA ALA A 129 -8.80 10.72 12.29
C ALA A 129 -8.67 9.24 11.92
N HIS A 130 -9.80 8.55 11.72
CA HIS A 130 -9.79 7.15 11.27
C HIS A 130 -9.09 6.99 9.91
N LEU A 131 -9.44 7.81 8.92
CA LEU A 131 -8.82 7.81 7.60
C LEU A 131 -7.31 8.11 7.69
N GLY A 132 -6.89 9.06 8.53
CA GLY A 132 -5.47 9.34 8.77
C GLY A 132 -4.70 8.14 9.30
N ILE A 133 -5.29 7.41 10.25
CA ILE A 133 -4.70 6.18 10.81
C ILE A 133 -4.65 5.08 9.74
N CYS A 134 -5.70 4.91 8.94
CA CYS A 134 -5.72 3.97 7.82
C CYS A 134 -4.62 4.29 6.78
N LEU A 135 -4.47 5.56 6.39
CA LEU A 135 -3.43 5.99 5.47
C LEU A 135 -2.02 5.67 6.00
N HIS A 136 -1.75 5.90 7.28
CA HIS A 136 -0.47 5.54 7.88
C HIS A 136 -0.28 4.00 7.89
N ALA A 137 -1.28 3.25 8.32
CA ALA A 137 -1.22 1.78 8.33
C ALA A 137 -1.00 1.19 6.92
N THR A 138 -1.63 1.75 5.89
CA THR A 138 -1.43 1.32 4.49
C THR A 138 -0.08 1.75 3.93
N SER A 139 0.48 2.88 4.38
CA SER A 139 1.81 3.34 3.94
C SER A 139 2.87 2.25 4.10
N LEU A 140 2.78 1.47 5.18
CA LEU A 140 3.71 0.37 5.41
C LEU A 140 3.51 -0.82 4.48
N LEU A 141 2.25 -1.13 4.12
CA LEU A 141 1.97 -2.15 3.11
C LEU A 141 2.60 -1.78 1.76
N ILE A 142 2.46 -0.51 1.34
CA ILE A 142 3.06 0.00 0.09
C ILE A 142 4.58 -0.04 0.17
N PHE A 143 5.15 0.37 1.30
CA PHE A 143 6.60 0.34 1.51
C PHE A 143 7.16 -1.09 1.40
N ILE A 144 6.41 -2.10 1.83
CA ILE A 144 6.85 -3.49 1.72
C ILE A 144 6.68 -4.02 0.29
N LEU A 145 5.63 -3.62 -0.42
CA LEU A 145 5.49 -3.88 -1.86
C LEU A 145 6.64 -3.30 -2.68
N PHE A 146 7.31 -2.26 -2.18
CA PHE A 146 8.52 -1.71 -2.79
C PHE A 146 9.66 -2.74 -2.90
N PHE A 147 9.89 -3.55 -1.86
CA PHE A 147 10.90 -4.61 -1.91
C PHE A 147 10.54 -5.70 -2.92
N VAL A 148 9.25 -6.05 -3.00
CA VAL A 148 8.72 -6.99 -4.00
C VAL A 148 8.94 -6.44 -5.42
N PHE A 149 8.71 -5.15 -5.62
CA PHE A 149 8.92 -4.48 -6.91
C PHE A 149 10.39 -4.45 -7.33
N ILE A 150 11.31 -4.11 -6.42
CA ILE A 150 12.76 -4.14 -6.67
C ILE A 150 13.20 -5.55 -7.07
N ALA A 151 12.75 -6.58 -6.34
CA ALA A 151 13.09 -7.97 -6.64
C ALA A 151 12.65 -8.36 -8.07
N ASN A 152 11.44 -7.96 -8.49
CA ASN A 152 10.93 -8.20 -9.84
C ASN A 152 11.66 -7.43 -10.95
N THR A 153 12.20 -6.26 -10.63
CA THR A 153 12.92 -5.40 -11.59
C THR A 153 14.36 -5.87 -11.79
N ILE A 154 15.06 -6.23 -10.71
CA ILE A 154 16.47 -6.65 -10.75
C ILE A 154 16.62 -8.06 -11.34
N PHE A 155 15.64 -8.93 -11.13
CA PHE A 155 15.59 -10.27 -11.70
C PHE A 155 14.50 -10.35 -12.77
N PRO A 156 14.66 -9.66 -13.93
CA PRO A 156 13.68 -9.77 -14.99
C PRO A 156 13.64 -11.24 -15.44
N PHE A 157 12.44 -11.82 -15.49
CA PHE A 157 12.19 -13.21 -15.88
C PHE A 157 12.61 -13.47 -17.33
N ARG A 158 13.92 -13.57 -17.58
CA ARG A 158 14.52 -13.86 -18.89
C ARG A 158 15.37 -15.11 -18.78
N GLN A 159 14.72 -16.24 -18.57
CA GLN A 159 15.20 -17.62 -18.79
C GLN A 159 14.17 -18.55 -18.14
N PRO A 160 14.22 -19.88 -18.35
CA PRO A 160 13.47 -20.79 -17.50
C PRO A 160 14.04 -20.65 -16.09
N VAL A 161 13.52 -19.67 -15.35
CA VAL A 161 13.71 -19.54 -13.92
C VAL A 161 13.23 -20.86 -13.37
N GLY A 162 14.16 -21.70 -12.91
CA GLY A 162 13.83 -23.02 -12.42
C GLY A 162 12.68 -22.89 -11.42
N ILE A 163 11.73 -23.83 -11.47
CA ILE A 163 10.51 -23.83 -10.64
C ILE A 163 10.84 -23.51 -9.18
N VAL A 164 12.00 -23.95 -8.70
CA VAL A 164 12.55 -23.67 -7.36
C VAL A 164 12.78 -22.18 -7.11
N LEU A 165 13.46 -21.45 -8.01
CA LEU A 165 13.74 -20.02 -7.83
C LEU A 165 12.47 -19.19 -7.92
N PHE A 166 11.55 -19.56 -8.82
CA PHE A 166 10.23 -18.92 -8.91
C PHE A 166 9.40 -19.13 -7.64
N SER A 167 9.35 -20.37 -7.14
CA SER A 167 8.65 -20.71 -5.90
C SER A 167 9.26 -20.01 -4.69
N SER A 168 10.59 -19.89 -4.63
CA SER A 168 11.30 -19.16 -3.57
C SER A 168 10.96 -17.67 -3.58
N LEU A 169 10.87 -17.08 -4.77
CA LEU A 169 10.48 -15.68 -4.94
C LEU A 169 9.04 -15.43 -4.49
N ILE A 170 8.10 -16.30 -4.88
CA ILE A 170 6.71 -16.24 -4.41
C ILE A 170 6.63 -16.40 -2.89
N ALA A 171 7.34 -17.39 -2.33
CA ALA A 171 7.36 -17.61 -0.89
C ALA A 171 7.87 -16.36 -0.15
N LEU A 172 8.92 -15.72 -0.67
CA LEU A 172 9.45 -14.48 -0.13
C LEU A 172 8.42 -13.34 -0.19
N TRP A 173 7.64 -13.23 -1.27
CA TRP A 173 6.57 -12.24 -1.38
C TRP A 173 5.46 -12.47 -0.36
N ILE A 174 5.06 -13.72 -0.15
CA ILE A 174 4.06 -14.09 0.85
C ILE A 174 4.56 -13.72 2.25
N ILE A 175 5.84 -14.00 2.56
CA ILE A 175 6.46 -13.63 3.84
C ILE A 175 6.46 -12.11 4.02
N PHE A 176 6.90 -11.36 3.02
CA PHE A 176 6.90 -9.89 3.08
C PHE A 176 5.50 -9.34 3.24
N PHE A 177 4.54 -9.84 2.47
CA PHE A 177 3.15 -9.44 2.58
C PHE A 177 2.59 -9.71 3.98
N GLY A 178 2.84 -10.89 4.55
CA GLY A 178 2.45 -11.24 5.92
C GLY A 178 3.09 -10.32 6.96
N LEU A 179 4.38 -10.01 6.82
CA LEU A 179 5.07 -9.05 7.69
C LEU A 179 4.44 -7.65 7.58
N GLY A 180 4.06 -7.24 6.37
CA GLY A 180 3.40 -5.96 6.13
C GLY A 180 2.02 -5.90 6.76
N LEU A 181 1.22 -6.96 6.63
CA LEU A 181 -0.07 -7.06 7.31
C LEU A 181 0.08 -6.98 8.83
N TYR A 182 1.05 -7.72 9.40
CA TYR A 182 1.32 -7.70 10.83
C TYR A 182 1.68 -6.29 11.33
N LEU A 183 2.66 -5.65 10.69
CA LEU A 183 3.11 -4.33 11.12
C LEU A 183 2.06 -3.24 10.86
N SER A 184 1.35 -3.29 9.73
CA SER A 184 0.24 -2.38 9.42
C SER A 184 -0.88 -2.50 10.47
N SER A 185 -1.24 -3.73 10.84
CA SER A 185 -2.22 -3.98 11.90
C SER A 185 -1.75 -3.46 13.25
N LYS A 186 -0.46 -3.64 13.59
CA LYS A 186 0.13 -3.09 14.81
C LYS A 186 0.03 -1.56 14.85
N ILE A 187 0.27 -0.88 13.73
CA ILE A 187 0.13 0.58 13.62
C ILE A 187 -1.32 1.00 13.84
N PHE A 188 -2.25 0.38 13.11
CA PHE A 188 -3.67 0.72 13.22
C PHE A 188 -4.21 0.49 14.64
N VAL A 189 -3.89 -0.67 15.24
CA VAL A 189 -4.34 -1.04 16.59
C VAL A 189 -3.74 -0.11 17.63
N GLY A 190 -2.44 0.19 17.54
CA GLY A 190 -1.77 1.10 18.46
C GLY A 190 -2.35 2.51 18.41
N ALA A 191 -2.55 3.04 17.20
CA ALA A 191 -3.12 4.37 17.00
C ALA A 191 -4.60 4.43 17.41
N SER A 192 -5.39 3.40 17.11
CA SER A 192 -6.80 3.34 17.50
C SER A 192 -6.97 3.26 19.02
N TYR A 193 -6.10 2.49 19.69
CA TYR A 193 -6.09 2.43 21.15
C TYR A 193 -5.65 3.76 21.77
N SER A 194 -4.61 4.40 21.23
CA SER A 194 -4.10 5.68 21.78
C SER A 194 -5.07 6.84 21.60
N TYR A 195 -5.69 6.94 20.41
CA TYR A 195 -6.51 8.10 20.07
C TYR A 195 -7.99 7.93 20.45
N PHE A 196 -8.57 6.78 20.11
CA PHE A 196 -9.99 6.50 20.36
C PHE A 196 -10.24 5.75 21.67
N SER A 197 -9.19 5.28 22.37
CA SER A 197 -9.34 4.34 23.50
C SER A 197 -10.00 3.01 23.13
N GLN A 198 -10.06 2.69 21.83
CA GLN A 198 -10.69 1.48 21.33
C GLN A 198 -9.96 0.24 21.85
N ASN A 199 -10.70 -0.77 22.31
CA ASN A 199 -10.12 -2.05 22.72
C ASN A 199 -9.26 -2.66 21.59
N LYS A 200 -8.04 -3.10 21.92
CA LYS A 200 -7.06 -3.61 20.94
C LYS A 200 -7.58 -4.76 20.07
N ARG A 201 -8.39 -5.68 20.62
CA ARG A 201 -8.96 -6.81 19.87
C ARG A 201 -9.98 -6.32 18.85
N ARG A 202 -10.85 -5.40 19.25
CA ARG A 202 -11.85 -4.78 18.34
C ARG A 202 -11.19 -3.91 17.29
N ALA A 203 -10.15 -3.15 17.64
CA ALA A 203 -9.35 -2.40 16.69
C ALA A 203 -8.71 -3.33 15.64
N ALA A 204 -8.21 -4.49 16.05
CA ALA A 204 -7.65 -5.47 15.11
C ALA A 204 -8.72 -5.99 14.14
N LEU A 205 -9.91 -6.33 14.63
CA LEU A 205 -11.03 -6.76 13.77
C LEU A 205 -11.48 -5.65 12.80
N THR A 206 -11.53 -4.41 13.28
CA THR A 206 -11.90 -3.22 12.50
C THR A 206 -10.97 -3.02 11.30
N TRP A 207 -9.69 -3.41 11.42
CA TRP A 207 -8.71 -3.32 10.35
C TRP A 207 -8.66 -4.57 9.48
N LEU A 208 -8.50 -5.73 10.11
CA LEU A 208 -8.27 -6.99 9.42
C LEU A 208 -9.50 -7.46 8.64
N PHE A 209 -10.71 -7.25 9.16
CA PHE A 209 -11.91 -7.75 8.48
C PHE A 209 -12.14 -7.05 7.13
N PRO A 210 -12.19 -5.71 7.02
CA PRO A 210 -12.28 -5.04 5.72
C PRO A 210 -11.14 -5.39 4.78
N LEU A 211 -9.92 -5.53 5.31
CA LEU A 211 -8.75 -5.89 4.52
C LEU A 211 -8.88 -7.31 3.93
N LEU A 212 -9.25 -8.30 4.75
CA LEU A 212 -9.43 -9.68 4.31
C LEU A 212 -10.61 -9.81 3.35
N LEU A 213 -11.69 -9.05 3.57
CA LEU A 213 -12.82 -8.99 2.65
C LEU A 213 -12.40 -8.44 1.29
N PHE A 214 -11.59 -7.38 1.25
CA PHE A 214 -11.06 -6.85 0.00
C PHE A 214 -10.19 -7.88 -0.72
N ILE A 215 -9.30 -8.56 -0.01
CA ILE A 215 -8.46 -9.63 -0.59
C ILE A 215 -9.35 -10.75 -1.14
N TYR A 216 -10.38 -11.17 -0.40
CA TYR A 216 -11.32 -12.18 -0.85
C TYR A 216 -12.07 -11.75 -2.11
N MET A 217 -12.54 -10.51 -2.19
CA MET A 217 -13.21 -9.97 -3.39
C MET A 217 -12.28 -9.98 -4.60
N VAL A 218 -11.04 -9.54 -4.44
CA VAL A 218 -10.05 -9.52 -5.53
C VAL A 218 -9.73 -10.93 -6.00
N LEU A 219 -9.47 -11.88 -5.07
CA LEU A 219 -9.18 -13.27 -5.43
C LEU A 219 -10.40 -13.95 -6.06
N GLY A 220 -11.59 -13.70 -5.54
CA GLY A 220 -12.85 -14.22 -6.07
C GLY A 220 -13.06 -13.82 -7.53
N ILE A 221 -12.81 -12.55 -7.88
CA ILE A 221 -12.86 -12.05 -9.26
C ILE A 221 -11.81 -12.74 -10.15
N ILE A 222 -10.62 -13.05 -9.64
CA ILE A 222 -9.56 -13.71 -10.43
C ILE A 222 -9.90 -15.19 -10.69
N THR A 223 -10.61 -15.84 -9.76
CA THR A 223 -10.95 -17.27 -9.85
C THR A 223 -12.29 -17.56 -10.52
N SER A 224 -13.06 -16.54 -10.88
CA SER A 224 -14.36 -16.66 -11.58
C SER A 224 -14.23 -16.34 -13.07
#